data_AF-A0A843JHE8-F1
#
_entry.id   AF-A0A843JHE8-F1
#
_cell.length_a   1.000
_cell.length_b   1.000
_cell.length_c   1.000
_cell.angle_alpha   90.00
_cell.angle_beta   90.00
_cell.angle_gamma   90.00
#
_symmetry.space_group_name_H-M   'P 1'
#
loop_
_entity.id
_entity.type
_entity.pdbx_description
1 polymer ?
#
loop_
_entity_poly.entity_id
_entity_poly.type
_entity_poly.pdbx_seq_one_letter_code
_entity_poly.pdbx_strand_id
1 'polypeptide(L)'
;LAILAIVSIGGVYALDSSDDSSQSSSIGKVTIDGIDFNIPDGFEEFITNSTKQYNRTVDGVPYFSTIKNYDNDNDSISIAVSKNPTHKATQDTAKGVGGDLETINGIEGYLDYHPQNITKFKSGNVTFTITIPPYYSFAYSKDDKLIVIVTTDEDYLSEVLIDDSSFFGLKF
;
A
#
# COMPACT_ATOMS: atom_id res chain seq x y z
N LEU A 1 -11.10 4.64 -15.94
CA LEU A 1 -10.03 4.02 -15.12
C LEU A 1 -9.51 5.07 -14.13
N ALA A 2 -10.13 5.19 -12.96
CA ALA A 2 -9.87 6.24 -11.97
C ALA A 2 -9.16 5.72 -10.69
N ILE A 3 -8.67 4.48 -10.75
CA ILE A 3 -8.06 3.76 -9.62
C ILE A 3 -6.63 4.25 -9.35
N LEU A 4 -5.95 4.83 -10.36
CA LEU A 4 -4.53 5.20 -10.31
C LEU A 4 -4.20 6.51 -9.55
N ALA A 5 -5.19 7.27 -9.07
CA ALA A 5 -4.95 8.60 -8.49
C ALA A 5 -4.59 8.59 -6.99
N ILE A 6 -4.34 7.43 -6.39
CA ILE A 6 -4.17 7.26 -4.94
C ILE A 6 -2.71 7.20 -4.50
N VAL A 7 -1.75 7.02 -5.42
CA VAL A 7 -0.31 7.05 -5.09
C VAL A 7 0.19 8.49 -5.04
N SER A 8 -0.20 9.23 -4.00
CA SER A 8 0.38 10.53 -3.69
C SER A 8 0.86 10.55 -2.24
N ILE A 9 1.92 9.80 -1.96
CA ILE A 9 2.62 9.72 -0.67
C ILE A 9 4.02 9.18 -0.97
N GLY A 10 5.15 9.73 -0.53
CA GLY A 10 5.42 10.97 0.16
C GLY A 10 6.56 11.71 -0.54
N GLY A 11 6.50 13.04 -0.56
CA GLY A 11 7.68 13.83 -0.84
C GLY A 11 8.67 13.62 0.30
N VAL A 12 9.88 13.16 -0.02
CA VAL A 12 11.00 13.13 0.93
C VAL A 12 11.28 14.59 1.32
N TYR A 13 10.74 15.04 2.45
CA TYR A 13 11.28 16.21 3.11
C TYR A 13 12.43 15.72 3.97
N ALA A 14 13.66 16.03 3.55
CA ALA A 14 14.81 15.98 4.44
C ALA A 14 14.55 17.01 5.56
N LEU A 15 13.96 16.55 6.65
CA LEU A 15 13.95 17.29 7.91
C LEU A 15 15.26 16.97 8.62
N ASP A 16 16.09 18.00 8.79
CA ASP A 16 17.28 18.02 9.63
C ASP A 16 16.86 17.63 11.06
N SER A 17 17.08 16.36 11.43
CA SER A 17 16.66 15.82 12.72
C SER A 17 17.69 16.16 13.78
N SER A 18 17.39 17.20 14.54
CA SER A 18 17.93 17.37 15.88
C SER A 18 17.21 16.40 16.81
N ASP A 19 17.91 15.32 17.15
CA ASP A 19 17.82 14.53 18.39
C ASP A 19 16.46 14.56 19.12
N ASP A 20 15.59 13.59 18.83
CA ASP A 20 14.60 13.13 19.80
C ASP A 20 14.57 11.60 19.82
N SER A 21 15.13 11.05 20.89
CA SER A 21 15.15 9.65 21.22
C SER A 21 13.74 9.17 21.62
N SER A 22 12.91 8.78 20.65
CA SER A 22 11.73 7.96 20.92
C SER A 22 12.01 6.51 20.52
N GLN A 23 11.85 5.59 21.46
CA GLN A 23 11.91 4.15 21.24
C GLN A 23 11.02 3.75 20.05
N SER A 24 11.65 3.36 18.93
CA SER A 24 10.96 2.65 17.85
C SER A 24 10.43 1.34 18.43
N SER A 25 9.13 1.31 18.71
CA SER A 25 8.43 0.10 19.13
C SER A 25 7.90 -0.57 17.86
N SER A 26 8.31 -1.81 17.61
CA SER A 26 7.85 -2.61 16.49
C SER A 26 6.32 -2.62 16.45
N ILE A 27 5.73 -2.11 15.36
CA ILE A 27 4.28 -2.13 15.15
C ILE A 27 3.79 -3.58 15.03
N GLY A 28 4.57 -4.44 14.38
CA GLY A 28 4.26 -5.85 14.21
C GLY A 28 2.93 -6.05 13.49
N LYS A 29 2.04 -6.86 14.06
CA LYS A 29 0.77 -7.22 13.42
C LYS A 29 -0.26 -6.09 13.50
N VAL A 30 -0.81 -5.69 12.35
CA VAL A 30 -1.89 -4.72 12.22
C VAL A 30 -3.10 -5.33 11.51
N THR A 31 -4.29 -4.86 11.84
CA THR A 31 -5.53 -5.25 11.16
C THR A 31 -6.13 -4.04 10.44
N ILE A 32 -6.31 -4.14 9.13
CA ILE A 32 -6.91 -3.09 8.29
C ILE A 32 -8.18 -3.66 7.66
N ASP A 33 -9.33 -3.10 8.03
CA ASP A 33 -10.65 -3.58 7.61
C ASP A 33 -10.85 -5.09 7.76
N GLY A 34 -10.30 -5.68 8.83
CA GLY A 34 -10.42 -7.10 9.13
C GLY A 34 -9.49 -8.02 8.33
N ILE A 35 -8.51 -7.47 7.61
CA ILE A 35 -7.39 -8.22 7.02
C ILE A 35 -6.15 -7.93 7.85
N ASP A 36 -5.43 -8.98 8.19
CA ASP A 36 -4.21 -8.89 9.00
C ASP A 36 -2.97 -8.75 8.11
N PHE A 37 -2.06 -7.88 8.53
CA PHE A 37 -0.77 -7.62 7.92
C PHE A 37 0.31 -7.59 9.00
N ASN A 38 1.53 -7.92 8.63
CA ASN A 38 2.69 -7.69 9.46
C ASN A 38 3.36 -6.39 9.00
N ILE A 39 3.89 -5.59 9.92
CA ILE A 39 4.66 -4.39 9.60
C ILE A 39 6.09 -4.66 10.08
N PRO A 40 7.09 -4.59 9.18
CA PRO A 40 8.48 -4.84 9.53
C PRO A 40 8.97 -3.96 10.69
N ASP A 41 9.96 -4.46 11.42
CA ASP A 41 10.60 -3.71 12.49
C ASP A 41 11.23 -2.41 11.95
N GLY A 42 11.16 -1.34 12.73
CA GLY A 42 11.71 -0.03 12.35
C GLY A 42 10.79 0.86 11.52
N PHE A 43 9.63 0.38 11.10
CA PHE A 43 8.58 1.22 10.50
C PHE A 43 7.66 1.84 11.55
N GLU A 44 7.24 3.08 11.31
CA GLU A 44 6.30 3.81 12.13
C GLU A 44 5.06 4.23 11.32
N GLU A 45 3.87 4.24 11.93
CA GLU A 45 2.63 4.65 11.25
C GLU A 45 2.67 6.16 11.01
N PHE A 46 2.53 6.58 9.75
CA PHE A 46 2.56 7.99 9.39
C PHE A 46 1.24 8.69 9.79
N ILE A 47 1.22 9.29 10.99
CA ILE A 47 0.01 9.77 11.69
C ILE A 47 -0.77 10.84 10.91
N THR A 48 -0.12 11.66 10.07
CA THR A 48 -0.83 12.74 9.36
C THR A 48 -1.71 12.27 8.19
N ASN A 49 -1.66 11.00 7.82
CA ASN A 49 -2.49 10.40 6.75
C ASN A 49 -3.00 8.97 7.07
N SER A 50 -3.00 8.56 8.34
CA SER A 50 -3.05 7.15 8.76
C SER A 50 -4.38 6.41 8.53
N THR A 51 -5.48 7.10 8.25
CA THR A 51 -6.73 6.47 7.83
C THR A 51 -7.51 7.43 6.95
N LYS A 52 -7.34 7.29 5.63
CA LYS A 52 -8.21 7.96 4.67
C LYS A 52 -9.27 6.98 4.22
N GLN A 53 -10.49 7.19 4.71
CA GLN A 53 -11.66 6.55 4.13
C GLN A 53 -12.07 7.32 2.88
N TYR A 54 -11.81 6.74 1.72
CA TYR A 54 -12.29 7.30 0.47
C TYR A 54 -13.66 6.75 0.15
N ASN A 55 -14.65 7.63 0.09
CA ASN A 55 -15.94 7.35 -0.54
C ASN A 55 -15.87 7.90 -1.96
N ARG A 56 -15.55 7.05 -2.94
CA ARG A 56 -15.57 7.44 -4.36
C ARG A 56 -16.70 6.73 -5.08
N THR A 57 -17.40 7.48 -5.90
CA THR A 57 -18.34 6.93 -6.87
C THR A 57 -17.65 6.93 -8.23
N VAL A 58 -17.35 5.76 -8.77
CA VAL A 58 -16.88 5.60 -10.16
C VAL A 58 -18.04 5.03 -10.95
N ASP A 59 -18.53 5.77 -11.95
CA ASP A 59 -19.67 5.36 -12.79
C ASP A 59 -20.93 4.97 -11.99
N GLY A 60 -21.20 5.68 -10.89
CA GLY A 60 -22.36 5.39 -10.01
C GLY A 60 -22.11 4.33 -8.93
N VAL A 61 -20.92 3.71 -8.92
CA VAL A 61 -20.59 2.61 -8.00
C VAL A 61 -19.73 3.10 -6.84
N PRO A 62 -20.15 2.92 -5.57
CA PRO A 62 -19.39 3.34 -4.41
C PRO A 62 -18.21 2.39 -4.13
N TYR A 63 -17.05 2.97 -3.86
CA TYR A 63 -15.86 2.29 -3.38
C TYR A 63 -15.49 2.89 -2.03
N PHE A 64 -15.20 2.00 -1.07
CA PHE A 64 -14.71 2.32 0.27
C PHE A 64 -13.31 1.79 0.39
N SER A 65 -12.32 2.65 0.61
CA SER A 65 -10.94 2.24 0.82
C SER A 65 -10.46 2.73 2.16
N THR A 66 -9.86 1.84 2.94
CA THR A 66 -9.06 2.20 4.13
C THR A 66 -7.60 2.07 3.74
N ILE A 67 -6.85 3.16 3.91
CA ILE A 67 -5.42 3.22 3.59
C ILE A 67 -4.64 3.54 4.84
N LYS A 68 -3.60 2.75 5.10
CA LYS A 68 -2.58 3.00 6.12
C LYS A 68 -1.21 3.13 5.49
N ASN A 69 -0.37 3.99 6.06
CA ASN A 69 0.98 4.24 5.58
C ASN A 69 1.95 4.10 6.75
N TYR A 70 3.09 3.50 6.45
CA TYR A 70 4.16 3.22 7.38
C TYR A 70 5.45 3.66 6.73
N ASP A 71 6.25 4.44 7.44
CA ASP A 71 7.51 4.98 6.93
C ASP A 71 8.64 4.64 7.90
N ASN A 72 9.85 4.50 7.36
CA ASN A 72 11.09 4.59 8.11
C ASN A 72 11.99 5.66 7.46
N ASP A 73 13.25 5.76 7.88
CA ASP A 73 14.16 6.79 7.37
C ASP A 73 14.37 6.76 5.84
N ASN A 74 14.22 5.60 5.20
CA ASN A 74 14.56 5.37 3.79
C ASN A 74 13.40 4.85 2.93
N ASP A 75 12.41 4.20 3.56
CA ASP A 75 11.41 3.38 2.89
C ASP A 75 9.99 3.67 3.36
N SER A 76 9.04 3.34 2.50
CA SER A 76 7.61 3.53 2.73
C SER A 76 6.83 2.29 2.35
N ILE A 77 5.83 1.93 3.16
CA ILE A 77 4.84 0.89 2.92
C ILE A 77 3.44 1.51 3.01
N SER A 78 2.63 1.35 1.97
CA SER A 78 1.23 1.75 1.95
C SER A 78 0.34 0.54 1.72
N ILE A 79 -0.68 0.36 2.57
CA ILE A 79 -1.63 -0.74 2.46
C ILE A 79 -3.02 -0.15 2.28
N ALA A 80 -3.66 -0.47 1.16
CA ALA A 80 -5.02 -0.09 0.85
C ALA A 80 -5.93 -1.33 0.82
N VAL A 81 -6.96 -1.34 1.67
CA VAL A 81 -8.01 -2.35 1.66
C VAL A 81 -9.29 -1.71 1.15
N SER A 82 -9.77 -2.19 0.00
CA SER A 82 -10.89 -1.60 -0.73
C SER A 82 -12.06 -2.57 -0.83
N LYS A 83 -13.25 -2.08 -0.48
CA LYS A 83 -14.52 -2.81 -0.60
C LYS A 83 -15.48 -2.04 -1.50
N ASN A 84 -16.18 -2.79 -2.34
CA ASN A 84 -17.34 -2.31 -3.06
C ASN A 84 -18.59 -3.07 -2.56
N PRO A 85 -19.63 -2.39 -2.04
CA PRO A 85 -20.79 -3.05 -1.47
C PRO A 85 -21.70 -3.71 -2.51
N THR A 86 -21.52 -3.38 -3.79
CA THR A 86 -22.34 -3.89 -4.90
C THR A 86 -21.63 -4.95 -5.73
N HIS A 87 -20.29 -4.97 -5.72
CA HIS A 87 -19.48 -5.92 -6.48
C HIS A 87 -18.35 -6.44 -5.60
N LYS A 88 -18.25 -7.76 -5.47
CA LYS A 88 -17.17 -8.42 -4.74
C LYS A 88 -15.88 -8.28 -5.54
N ALA A 89 -14.78 -7.94 -4.88
CA ALA A 89 -13.47 -7.99 -5.54
C ALA A 89 -13.11 -9.44 -5.85
N THR A 90 -12.61 -9.66 -7.06
CA THR A 90 -12.11 -10.95 -7.56
C THR A 90 -10.66 -10.79 -8.02
N GLN A 91 -10.00 -11.89 -8.38
CA GLN A 91 -8.67 -11.79 -8.96
C GLN A 91 -8.65 -11.02 -10.29
N ASP A 92 -9.76 -11.00 -11.05
CA ASP A 92 -9.87 -10.12 -12.22
C ASP A 92 -9.90 -8.63 -11.83
N THR A 93 -10.43 -8.32 -10.64
CA THR A 93 -10.38 -6.94 -10.10
C THR A 93 -8.93 -6.57 -9.75
N ALA A 94 -8.18 -7.48 -9.14
CA ALA A 94 -6.76 -7.29 -8.83
C ALA A 94 -5.92 -7.13 -10.10
N LYS A 95 -6.14 -7.99 -11.10
CA LYS A 95 -5.53 -7.87 -12.44
C LYS A 95 -5.76 -6.51 -13.09
N GLY A 96 -6.94 -5.92 -12.85
CA GLY A 96 -7.29 -4.60 -13.35
C GLY A 96 -6.45 -3.45 -12.79
N VAL A 97 -5.71 -3.68 -11.69
CA VAL A 97 -4.74 -2.70 -11.16
C VAL A 97 -3.48 -2.64 -12.03
N GLY A 98 -3.03 -3.78 -12.55
CA GLY A 98 -1.81 -3.91 -13.35
C GLY A 98 -0.88 -4.98 -12.79
N GLY A 99 0.26 -5.19 -13.47
CA GLY A 99 1.29 -6.14 -13.06
C GLY A 99 1.17 -7.55 -13.65
N ASP A 100 2.19 -8.34 -13.37
CA ASP A 100 2.30 -9.76 -13.73
C ASP A 100 1.85 -10.65 -12.57
N LEU A 101 1.24 -11.80 -12.89
CA LEU A 101 0.78 -12.76 -11.88
C LEU A 101 1.98 -13.33 -11.12
N GLU A 102 1.96 -13.22 -9.80
CA GLU A 102 3.04 -13.65 -8.90
C GLU A 102 2.46 -14.23 -7.61
N THR A 103 3.22 -15.07 -6.90
CA THR A 103 2.82 -15.61 -5.58
C THR A 103 3.83 -15.20 -4.52
N ILE A 104 3.40 -14.33 -3.59
CA ILE A 104 4.24 -13.82 -2.51
C ILE A 104 3.68 -14.33 -1.18
N ASN A 105 4.52 -15.01 -0.40
CA ASN A 105 4.16 -15.61 0.88
C ASN A 105 2.83 -16.43 0.84
N GLY A 106 2.67 -17.26 -0.20
CA GLY A 106 1.49 -18.11 -0.38
C GLY A 106 0.24 -17.39 -0.91
N ILE A 107 0.31 -16.08 -1.16
CA ILE A 107 -0.80 -15.27 -1.68
C ILE A 107 -0.57 -15.01 -3.17
N GLU A 108 -1.51 -15.48 -3.99
CA GLU A 108 -1.56 -15.20 -5.43
C GLU A 108 -2.11 -13.79 -5.69
N GLY A 109 -1.37 -12.99 -6.45
CA GLY A 109 -1.73 -11.62 -6.82
C GLY A 109 -0.95 -11.13 -8.03
N TYR A 110 -0.95 -9.82 -8.24
CA TYR A 110 -0.32 -9.17 -9.39
C TYR A 110 0.72 -8.16 -8.93
N LEU A 111 1.98 -8.38 -9.30
CA LEU A 111 3.13 -7.54 -8.96
C LEU A 111 3.46 -6.63 -10.14
N ASP A 112 3.58 -5.33 -9.89
CA ASP A 112 4.01 -4.35 -10.87
C ASP A 112 5.16 -3.52 -10.32
N TYR A 113 6.13 -3.22 -11.17
CA TYR A 113 7.23 -2.32 -10.86
C TYR A 113 7.03 -0.99 -11.57
N HIS A 114 6.94 0.08 -10.79
CA HIS A 114 6.78 1.43 -11.29
C HIS A 114 8.15 2.11 -11.24
N PRO A 115 8.80 2.34 -12.41
CA PRO A 115 10.05 3.07 -12.42
C PRO A 115 9.83 4.51 -11.99
N GLN A 116 10.93 5.19 -11.60
CA GLN A 116 10.90 6.60 -11.23
C GLN A 116 10.11 7.43 -12.26
N ASN A 117 9.12 8.19 -11.76
CA ASN A 117 8.31 9.05 -12.59
C ASN A 117 8.53 10.52 -12.21
N ILE A 118 8.80 11.35 -13.20
CA ILE A 118 8.98 12.79 -13.02
C ILE A 118 7.86 13.51 -13.75
N THR A 119 6.92 14.06 -12.99
CA THR A 119 5.81 14.85 -13.53
C THR A 119 6.08 16.34 -13.33
N LYS A 120 6.03 17.10 -14.43
CA LYS A 120 6.22 18.56 -14.40
C LYS A 120 4.89 19.27 -14.62
N PHE A 121 4.51 20.11 -13.68
CA PHE A 121 3.34 20.96 -13.75
C PHE A 121 3.77 22.40 -14.01
N LYS A 122 3.12 23.06 -14.97
CA LYS A 122 3.34 24.49 -15.22
C LYS A 122 2.12 25.27 -14.75
N SER A 123 2.33 26.24 -13.86
CA SER A 123 1.32 27.21 -13.45
C SER A 123 1.88 28.62 -13.66
N GLY A 124 1.37 29.32 -14.69
CA GLY A 124 1.95 30.57 -15.16
C GLY A 124 3.41 30.42 -15.60
N ASN A 125 4.32 31.15 -14.95
CA ASN A 125 5.76 31.10 -15.20
C ASN A 125 6.51 30.14 -14.26
N VAL A 126 5.82 29.47 -13.33
CA VAL A 126 6.42 28.53 -12.38
C VAL A 126 6.27 27.11 -12.91
N THR A 127 7.36 26.34 -12.85
CA THR A 127 7.35 24.90 -13.12
C THR A 127 7.58 24.15 -11.82
N PHE A 128 6.62 23.33 -11.42
CA PHE A 128 6.73 22.39 -10.32
C PHE A 128 7.16 21.05 -10.88
N THR A 129 8.16 20.42 -10.27
CA THR A 129 8.57 19.06 -10.62
C THR A 129 8.25 18.17 -9.44
N ILE A 130 7.43 17.15 -9.66
CA ILE A 130 7.19 16.07 -8.70
C ILE A 130 7.99 14.87 -9.18
N THR A 131 8.91 14.41 -8.34
CA THR A 131 9.66 13.17 -8.55
C THR A 131 9.07 12.12 -7.63
N ILE A 132 8.57 11.04 -8.22
CA ILE A 132 8.11 9.85 -7.51
C ILE A 132 9.23 8.82 -7.63
N PRO A 133 9.84 8.36 -6.51
CA PRO A 133 10.86 7.30 -6.57
C PRO A 133 10.29 6.02 -7.18
N PRO A 134 11.13 5.08 -7.63
CA PRO A 134 10.64 3.77 -8.03
C PRO A 134 9.92 3.09 -6.86
N TYR A 135 8.89 2.31 -7.17
CA TYR A 135 8.12 1.57 -6.19
C TYR A 135 7.53 0.29 -6.80
N TYR A 136 7.17 -0.64 -5.94
CA TYR A 136 6.47 -1.87 -6.28
C TYR A 136 5.03 -1.77 -5.81
N SER A 137 4.11 -2.36 -6.57
CA SER A 137 2.73 -2.54 -6.14
C SER A 137 2.32 -4.01 -6.28
N PHE A 138 1.76 -4.58 -5.23
CA PHE A 138 1.18 -5.92 -5.26
C PHE A 138 -0.32 -5.85 -4.98
N ALA A 139 -1.14 -6.35 -5.91
CA ALA A 139 -2.59 -6.33 -5.82
C ALA A 139 -3.16 -7.75 -5.77
N TYR A 140 -4.07 -8.02 -4.83
CA TYR A 140 -4.76 -9.31 -4.73
C TYR A 140 -6.18 -9.13 -4.18
N SER A 141 -7.02 -10.15 -4.34
CA SER A 141 -8.36 -10.16 -3.75
C SER A 141 -8.46 -11.15 -2.59
N LYS A 142 -9.02 -10.73 -1.47
CA LYS A 142 -9.31 -11.58 -0.30
C LYS A 142 -10.60 -11.12 0.38
N ASP A 143 -11.46 -12.05 0.77
CA ASP A 143 -12.73 -11.78 1.47
C ASP A 143 -13.60 -10.70 0.81
N ASP A 144 -13.78 -10.81 -0.51
CA ASP A 144 -14.51 -9.85 -1.37
C ASP A 144 -13.92 -8.43 -1.41
N LYS A 145 -12.68 -8.23 -0.92
CA LYS A 145 -11.96 -6.95 -0.91
C LYS A 145 -10.77 -7.00 -1.87
N LEU A 146 -10.46 -5.85 -2.45
CA LEU A 146 -9.22 -5.62 -3.19
C LEU A 146 -8.18 -5.08 -2.20
N ILE A 147 -7.04 -5.73 -2.13
CA ILE A 147 -5.89 -5.30 -1.34
C ILE A 147 -4.82 -4.84 -2.32
N VAL A 148 -4.24 -3.68 -2.05
CA VAL A 148 -3.09 -3.16 -2.78
C VAL A 148 -2.03 -2.76 -1.76
N ILE A 149 -0.84 -3.33 -1.88
CA ILE A 149 0.33 -2.97 -1.09
C ILE A 149 1.30 -2.24 -2.03
N VAL A 150 1.76 -1.07 -1.62
CA VAL A 150 2.77 -0.29 -2.33
C VAL A 150 3.99 -0.15 -1.43
N THR A 151 5.18 -0.39 -1.97
CA THR A 151 6.42 -0.32 -1.20
C THR A 151 7.58 0.20 -2.05
N THR A 152 8.55 0.86 -1.43
CA THR A 152 9.79 1.31 -2.11
C THR A 152 10.76 0.17 -2.38
N ASP A 153 10.68 -0.91 -1.60
CA ASP A 153 11.46 -2.14 -1.75
C ASP A 153 10.55 -3.36 -1.87
N GLU A 154 10.79 -4.20 -2.87
CA GLU A 154 10.02 -5.42 -3.15
C GLU A 154 10.08 -6.42 -1.99
N ASP A 155 11.22 -6.49 -1.28
CA ASP A 155 11.45 -7.47 -0.22
C ASP A 155 10.42 -7.32 0.92
N TYR A 156 9.98 -6.09 1.20
CA TYR A 156 8.95 -5.82 2.21
C TYR A 156 7.58 -6.44 1.87
N LEU A 157 7.29 -6.79 0.61
CA LEU A 157 6.04 -7.47 0.26
C LEU A 157 5.93 -8.83 0.96
N SER A 158 7.05 -9.57 1.02
CA SER A 158 7.11 -10.87 1.67
C SER A 158 6.98 -10.79 3.19
N GLU A 159 7.47 -9.69 3.78
CA GLU A 159 7.39 -9.43 5.21
C GLU A 159 6.02 -8.91 5.65
N VAL A 160 5.33 -8.15 4.79
CA VAL A 160 4.03 -7.56 5.10
C VAL A 160 2.89 -8.55 5.01
N LEU A 161 2.95 -9.43 4.02
CA LEU A 161 1.94 -10.46 3.80
C LEU A 161 2.05 -11.54 4.87
N ILE A 162 0.92 -11.92 5.47
CA ILE A 162 0.85 -13.04 6.42
C ILE A 162 0.23 -14.24 5.69
N ASP A 163 0.95 -15.36 5.68
CA ASP A 163 0.44 -16.64 5.19
C ASP A 163 -0.51 -17.30 6.20
N ASP A 164 -1.79 -17.37 5.86
CA ASP A 164 -2.82 -18.08 6.64
C ASP A 164 -2.62 -19.60 6.63
N SER A 165 -1.82 -20.15 5.72
CA SER A 165 -1.57 -21.59 5.61
C SER A 165 -0.72 -22.14 6.78
N SER A 166 0.00 -21.26 7.48
CA SER A 166 0.80 -21.60 8.66
C SER A 166 -0.03 -22.02 9.89
N PHE A 167 -1.36 -21.80 9.90
CA PHE A 167 -2.23 -22.14 11.03
C PHE A 167 -2.69 -23.61 11.09
N PHE A 168 -2.48 -24.41 10.03
CA PHE A 168 -2.87 -25.83 10.02
C PHE A 168 -1.73 -26.81 10.35
N GLY A 169 -0.58 -26.30 10.80
CA GLY A 169 0.55 -27.10 11.26
C GLY A 169 0.38 -27.73 12.64
N LEU A 170 -0.73 -28.44 12.90
CA LEU A 170 -0.75 -29.45 13.97
C LEU A 170 0.18 -30.59 13.56
N LYS A 171 1.44 -30.52 14.01
CA LYS A 171 2.29 -31.70 14.11
C LYS A 171 1.65 -32.65 15.13
N PHE A 172 0.99 -33.69 14.64
CA PHE A 172 0.72 -34.90 15.41
C PHE A 172 2.02 -35.68 15.63
#